data_AF-A0AAN8AUC0-F1
#
_entry.id   AF-A0AAN8AUC0-F1
#
_cell.length_a   1.000
_cell.length_b   1.000
_cell.length_c   1.000
_cell.angle_alpha   90.00
_cell.angle_beta   90.00
_cell.angle_gamma   90.00
#
_symmetry.space_group_name_H-M   'P 1'
#
loop_
_entity.id
_entity.type
_entity.pdbx_description
1 polymer ?
#
loop_
_entity_poly.entity_id
_entity_poly.type
_entity_poly.pdbx_seq_one_letter_code
_entity_poly.pdbx_strand_id
1 'polypeptide(L)'
;MMRLAWNAFLPWLEGKYPGEVHHLEAALESIGNFHDDVSQASLGELMENASCNCIMELFQAFLESLRGGQGLSAFWISYLDMAEIMLGLLRASREGDWMLHLASIRQMIPWCFAYDKVNYARFLPYYYASMTRLAVDQPEVHAHFMQGGFSVQIGSRNPFGRIQWTRHLRRL
;
A
#
# COMPACT_ATOMS: atom_id res chain seq x y z
N MET A 1 1.66 -6.45 -11.65
CA MET A 1 1.63 -5.33 -12.62
C MET A 1 2.74 -4.32 -12.35
N MET A 2 3.09 -4.01 -11.09
CA MET A 2 4.33 -3.25 -10.77
C MET A 2 5.60 -3.84 -11.42
N ARG A 3 5.70 -5.19 -11.50
CA ARG A 3 6.77 -5.85 -12.28
C ARG A 3 6.77 -5.48 -13.77
N LEU A 4 5.61 -5.25 -14.38
CA LEU A 4 5.53 -4.80 -15.78
C LEU A 4 5.92 -3.32 -15.90
N ALA A 5 5.52 -2.48 -14.94
CA ALA A 5 5.98 -1.09 -14.88
C ALA A 5 7.50 -1.03 -14.73
N TRP A 6 8.10 -1.87 -13.88
CA TRP A 6 9.55 -1.98 -13.73
C TRP A 6 10.25 -2.41 -15.03
N ASN A 7 9.69 -3.38 -15.77
CA ASN A 7 10.25 -3.77 -17.06
C ASN A 7 10.20 -2.63 -18.09
N ALA A 8 9.17 -1.79 -18.05
CA ALA A 8 9.02 -0.63 -18.93
C ALA A 8 9.84 0.59 -18.46
N PHE A 9 10.27 0.61 -17.20
CA PHE A 9 11.07 1.69 -16.64
C PHE A 9 12.49 1.72 -17.20
N LEU A 10 13.13 0.55 -17.39
CA LEU A 10 14.51 0.50 -17.88
C LEU A 10 14.69 1.17 -19.27
N PRO A 11 13.89 0.83 -20.30
CA PRO A 11 13.96 1.53 -21.58
C PRO A 11 13.65 3.04 -21.49
N TRP A 12 12.77 3.44 -20.56
CA TRP A 12 12.44 4.84 -20.33
C TRP A 12 13.61 5.62 -19.69
N LEU A 13 14.29 4.99 -18.73
CA LEU A 13 15.45 5.54 -18.04
C LEU A 13 16.61 5.75 -19.03
N GLU A 14 16.95 4.71 -19.81
CA GLU A 14 18.01 4.78 -20.82
C GLU A 14 17.73 5.84 -21.89
N GLY A 15 16.46 6.00 -22.30
CA GLY A 15 16.08 6.98 -23.31
C GLY A 15 16.05 8.43 -22.83
N LYS A 16 15.61 8.68 -21.59
CA LYS A 16 15.35 10.03 -21.08
C LYS A 16 16.42 10.56 -20.13
N TYR A 17 17.07 9.68 -19.38
CA TYR A 17 18.11 10.01 -18.40
C TYR A 17 19.29 9.03 -18.50
N PRO A 18 19.99 8.97 -19.65
CA PRO A 18 21.07 8.01 -19.86
C PRO A 18 22.22 8.17 -18.85
N GLY A 19 22.45 9.40 -18.35
CA GLY A 19 23.45 9.67 -17.33
C GLY A 19 23.14 9.06 -15.97
N GLU A 20 21.86 8.78 -15.66
CA GLU A 20 21.41 8.29 -14.36
C GLU A 20 21.35 6.75 -14.29
N VAL A 21 21.62 6.04 -15.40
CA VAL A 21 21.57 4.57 -15.46
C VAL A 21 22.55 3.92 -14.47
N HIS A 22 23.70 4.54 -14.22
CA HIS A 22 24.68 4.05 -13.25
C HIS A 22 24.13 3.98 -11.82
N HIS A 23 23.17 4.84 -11.45
CA HIS A 23 22.49 4.76 -10.16
C HIS A 23 21.62 3.50 -10.04
N LEU A 24 21.13 2.95 -11.15
CA LEU A 24 20.36 1.70 -11.13
C LEU A 24 21.23 0.53 -10.72
N GLU A 25 22.41 0.40 -11.31
CA GLU A 25 23.36 -0.66 -10.97
C GLU A 25 23.82 -0.53 -9.52
N ALA A 26 24.19 0.68 -9.08
CA ALA A 26 24.59 0.94 -7.71
C ALA A 26 23.46 0.67 -6.69
N ALA A 27 22.21 1.01 -7.02
CA ALA A 27 21.06 0.72 -6.18
C ALA A 27 20.81 -0.80 -6.09
N LEU A 28 20.89 -1.52 -7.20
CA LEU A 28 20.71 -2.98 -7.22
C LEU A 28 21.80 -3.71 -6.44
N GLU A 29 23.06 -3.25 -6.54
CA GLU A 29 24.17 -3.77 -5.73
C GLU A 29 23.92 -3.52 -4.24
N SER A 30 23.55 -2.29 -3.87
CA SER A 30 23.24 -1.95 -2.49
C SER A 30 22.08 -2.79 -1.94
N ILE A 31 21.03 -3.02 -2.72
CA ILE A 31 19.90 -3.87 -2.33
C ILE A 31 20.34 -5.33 -2.20
N GLY A 32 21.18 -5.81 -3.12
CA GLY A 32 21.72 -7.17 -3.11
C GLY A 32 22.54 -7.49 -1.86
N ASN A 33 23.25 -6.50 -1.32
CA ASN A 33 24.04 -6.65 -0.09
C ASN A 33 23.18 -6.96 1.15
N PHE A 34 21.90 -6.61 1.13
CA PHE A 34 20.97 -6.83 2.24
C PHE A 34 20.04 -8.02 2.03
N HIS A 35 20.25 -8.86 1.01
CA HIS A 35 19.31 -9.94 0.69
C HIS A 35 19.20 -11.01 1.80
N ASP A 36 20.27 -11.20 2.59
CA ASP A 36 20.34 -12.17 3.69
C ASP A 36 19.91 -11.60 5.05
N ASP A 37 19.91 -10.26 5.22
CA ASP A 37 19.59 -9.59 6.50
C ASP A 37 18.64 -8.40 6.28
N VAL A 38 17.37 -8.74 6.03
CA VAL A 38 16.28 -7.77 5.89
C VAL A 38 15.79 -7.36 7.28
N SER A 39 16.19 -6.17 7.73
CA SER A 39 15.86 -5.58 9.02
C SER A 39 15.42 -4.12 8.87
N GLN A 40 14.92 -3.51 9.95
CA GLN A 40 14.59 -2.08 9.95
C GLN A 40 15.83 -1.19 9.77
N ALA A 41 16.99 -1.64 10.26
CA ALA A 41 18.25 -0.90 10.10
C ALA A 41 18.71 -0.91 8.64
N SER A 42 18.69 -2.09 7.98
CA SER A 42 19.05 -2.18 6.55
C SER A 42 18.07 -1.41 5.66
N LEU A 43 16.78 -1.35 6.03
CA LEU A 43 15.83 -0.47 5.36
C LEU A 43 16.21 1.01 5.51
N GLY A 44 16.61 1.45 6.71
CA GLY A 44 17.06 2.83 6.95
C GLY A 44 18.28 3.20 6.12
N GLU A 45 19.27 2.33 6.06
CA GLU A 45 20.47 2.54 5.23
C GLU A 45 20.13 2.63 3.73
N LEU A 46 19.21 1.79 3.25
CA LEU A 46 18.72 1.87 1.86
C LEU A 46 17.98 3.18 1.57
N MET A 47 17.23 3.70 2.54
CA MET A 47 16.52 4.98 2.41
C MET A 47 17.47 6.19 2.44
N GLU A 48 18.66 6.06 3.01
CA GLU A 48 19.68 7.12 3.00
C GLU A 48 20.61 7.04 1.77
N ASN A 49 20.60 5.92 1.05
CA ASN A 49 21.43 5.72 -0.14
C ASN A 49 20.99 6.65 -1.29
N ALA A 50 21.93 7.48 -1.76
CA ALA A 50 21.67 8.45 -2.82
C ALA A 50 21.22 7.82 -4.15
N SER A 51 21.78 6.68 -4.53
CA SER A 51 21.38 5.95 -5.75
C SER A 51 19.99 5.34 -5.61
N CYS A 52 19.66 4.76 -4.46
CA CYS A 52 18.31 4.27 -4.19
C CYS A 52 17.28 5.41 -4.26
N ASN A 53 17.56 6.54 -3.62
CA ASN A 53 16.69 7.72 -3.65
C ASN A 53 16.53 8.26 -5.08
N CYS A 54 17.62 8.42 -5.83
CA CYS A 54 17.58 8.84 -7.24
C CYS A 54 16.68 7.92 -8.07
N ILE A 55 16.86 6.60 -7.96
CA ILE A 55 16.05 5.64 -8.71
C ILE A 55 14.59 5.64 -8.26
N MET A 56 14.31 5.82 -6.97
CA MET A 56 12.94 5.97 -6.47
C MET A 56 12.26 7.22 -7.04
N GLU A 57 12.94 8.36 -7.08
CA GLU A 57 12.44 9.61 -7.66
C GLU A 57 12.19 9.46 -9.18
N LEU A 58 13.13 8.85 -9.90
CA LEU A 58 13.00 8.59 -11.33
C LEU A 58 11.86 7.61 -11.64
N PHE A 59 11.69 6.57 -10.81
CA PHE A 59 10.57 5.64 -10.95
C PHE A 59 9.23 6.32 -10.67
N GLN A 60 9.16 7.21 -9.66
CA GLN A 60 7.98 8.03 -9.41
C GLN A 60 7.67 8.95 -10.61
N ALA A 61 8.68 9.62 -11.16
CA ALA A 61 8.52 10.44 -12.37
C ALA A 61 8.06 9.63 -13.58
N PHE A 62 8.53 8.39 -13.71
CA PHE A 62 8.05 7.45 -14.72
C PHE A 62 6.57 7.11 -14.52
N LEU A 63 6.16 6.71 -13.31
CA LEU A 63 4.76 6.40 -13.01
C LEU A 63 3.84 7.61 -13.25
N GLU A 64 4.29 8.82 -12.92
CA GLU A 64 3.53 10.04 -13.18
C GLU A 64 3.37 10.30 -14.68
N SER A 65 4.41 10.00 -15.48
CA SER A 65 4.31 10.08 -16.94
C SER A 65 3.28 9.09 -17.51
N LEU A 66 3.12 7.92 -16.89
CA LEU A 66 2.11 6.94 -17.28
C LEU A 66 0.69 7.38 -16.88
N ARG A 67 0.54 8.07 -15.74
CA ARG A 67 -0.72 8.66 -15.26
C ARG A 67 -1.18 9.82 -16.16
N GLY A 68 -0.26 10.70 -16.55
CA GLY A 68 -0.54 11.83 -17.46
C GLY A 68 -0.72 11.43 -18.94
N GLY A 69 -0.45 10.16 -19.27
CA GLY A 69 -0.65 9.63 -20.62
C GLY A 69 -2.12 9.51 -21.02
N GLN A 70 -2.36 9.26 -22.30
CA GLN A 70 -3.71 9.01 -22.82
C GLN A 70 -3.93 7.50 -23.03
N GLY A 71 -5.10 7.01 -22.63
CA GLY A 71 -5.54 5.63 -22.89
C GLY A 71 -5.25 4.63 -21.76
N LEU A 72 -4.83 3.42 -22.14
CA LEU A 72 -4.78 2.26 -21.23
C LEU A 72 -3.73 2.38 -20.11
N SER A 73 -2.63 3.11 -20.32
CA SER A 73 -1.60 3.27 -19.28
C SER A 73 -2.14 4.00 -18.06
N ALA A 74 -2.82 5.13 -18.25
CA ALA A 74 -3.41 5.90 -17.18
C ALA A 74 -4.43 5.06 -16.40
N PHE A 75 -5.30 4.33 -17.13
CA PHE A 75 -6.26 3.41 -16.52
C PHE A 75 -5.59 2.34 -15.65
N TRP A 76 -4.57 1.64 -16.16
CA TRP A 76 -3.91 0.57 -15.40
C TRP A 76 -3.14 1.09 -14.19
N ILE A 77 -2.53 2.28 -14.27
CA ILE A 77 -1.87 2.88 -13.11
C ILE A 77 -2.90 3.29 -12.06
N SER A 78 -3.99 3.96 -12.43
CA SER A 78 -5.07 4.28 -11.48
C SER A 78 -5.69 3.03 -10.84
N TYR A 79 -5.80 1.92 -11.57
CA TYR A 79 -6.21 0.63 -11.01
C TYR A 79 -5.21 0.11 -9.97
N LEU A 80 -3.90 0.23 -10.23
CA LEU A 80 -2.88 -0.16 -9.27
C LEU A 80 -2.91 0.68 -8.01
N ASP A 81 -3.08 2.00 -8.15
CA ASP A 81 -3.20 2.92 -7.02
C ASP A 81 -4.38 2.52 -6.12
N MET A 82 -5.54 2.22 -6.72
CA MET A 82 -6.71 1.72 -5.97
C MET A 82 -6.45 0.34 -5.31
N ALA A 83 -5.78 -0.57 -6.02
CA ALA A 83 -5.47 -1.90 -5.51
C ALA A 83 -4.50 -1.84 -4.31
N GLU A 84 -3.52 -0.94 -4.34
CA GLU A 84 -2.61 -0.70 -3.22
C GLU A 84 -3.37 -0.19 -1.98
N ILE A 85 -4.30 0.76 -2.15
CA ILE A 85 -5.15 1.23 -1.05
C ILE A 85 -6.01 0.08 -0.48
N MET A 86 -6.56 -0.79 -1.33
CA MET A 86 -7.31 -1.96 -0.89
C MET A 86 -6.46 -2.96 -0.11
N LEU A 87 -5.21 -3.18 -0.53
CA LEU A 87 -4.26 -3.99 0.22
C LEU A 87 -3.92 -3.35 1.57
N GLY A 88 -3.82 -2.01 1.63
CA GLY A 88 -3.69 -1.24 2.88
C GLY A 88 -4.86 -1.48 3.84
N LEU A 89 -6.10 -1.46 3.34
CA LEU A 89 -7.30 -1.80 4.13
C LEU A 89 -7.28 -3.24 4.64
N LEU A 90 -6.88 -4.19 3.79
CA LEU A 90 -6.75 -5.59 4.17
C LEU A 90 -5.68 -5.80 5.25
N ARG A 91 -4.53 -5.15 5.10
CA ARG A 91 -3.44 -5.16 6.07
C ARG A 91 -3.91 -4.59 7.40
N ALA A 92 -4.51 -3.39 7.39
CA ALA A 92 -5.07 -2.75 8.57
C ALA A 92 -6.08 -3.66 9.30
N SER A 93 -6.98 -4.28 8.53
CA SER A 93 -7.97 -5.21 9.07
C SER A 93 -7.36 -6.49 9.65
N ARG A 94 -6.22 -6.95 9.16
CA ARG A 94 -5.54 -8.17 9.66
C ARG A 94 -4.65 -7.89 10.86
N GLU A 95 -4.00 -6.74 10.88
CA GLU A 95 -3.08 -6.31 11.94
C GLU A 95 -3.83 -5.61 13.09
N GLY A 96 -5.09 -5.23 12.88
CA GLY A 96 -5.81 -4.39 13.84
C GLY A 96 -5.22 -2.98 13.90
N ASP A 97 -4.65 -2.49 12.80
CA ASP A 97 -4.10 -1.14 12.73
C ASP A 97 -5.20 -0.15 12.33
N TRP A 98 -5.76 0.53 13.33
CA TRP A 98 -6.84 1.48 13.14
C TRP A 98 -6.42 2.74 12.37
N MET A 99 -5.17 3.18 12.57
CA MET A 99 -4.66 4.37 11.92
C MET A 99 -4.42 4.11 10.44
N LEU A 100 -3.86 2.95 10.10
CA LEU A 100 -3.73 2.52 8.71
C LEU A 100 -5.09 2.34 8.02
N HIS A 101 -6.09 1.83 8.75
CA HIS A 101 -7.47 1.72 8.24
C HIS A 101 -8.00 3.09 7.83
N LEU A 102 -7.94 4.08 8.73
CA LEU A 102 -8.41 5.44 8.45
C LEU A 102 -7.62 6.12 7.34
N ALA A 103 -6.30 5.95 7.31
CA ALA A 103 -5.46 6.49 6.26
C ALA A 103 -5.84 5.92 4.88
N SER A 104 -6.10 4.61 4.81
CA SER A 104 -6.49 3.94 3.57
C SER A 104 -7.90 4.35 3.11
N ILE A 105 -8.87 4.48 4.04
CA ILE A 105 -10.20 5.01 3.72
C ILE A 105 -10.11 6.44 3.15
N ARG A 106 -9.30 7.31 3.76
CA ARG A 106 -9.09 8.67 3.28
C ARG A 106 -8.59 8.69 1.83
N GLN A 107 -7.65 7.79 1.50
CA GLN A 107 -7.10 7.67 0.15
C GLN A 107 -8.09 7.07 -0.86
N MET A 108 -9.01 6.21 -0.43
CA MET A 108 -10.03 5.61 -1.30
C MET A 108 -11.15 6.57 -1.72
N ILE A 109 -11.42 7.61 -0.91
CA ILE A 109 -12.53 8.55 -1.16
C ILE A 109 -12.45 9.21 -2.54
N PRO A 110 -11.33 9.84 -2.95
CA PRO A 110 -11.22 10.46 -4.28
C PRO A 110 -11.49 9.48 -5.43
N TRP A 111 -11.04 8.22 -5.29
CA TRP A 111 -11.26 7.18 -6.29
C TRP A 111 -12.73 6.80 -6.44
N CYS A 112 -13.49 6.84 -5.35
CA CYS A 112 -14.93 6.59 -5.42
C CYS A 112 -15.66 7.65 -6.25
N PHE A 113 -15.20 8.89 -6.24
CA PHE A 113 -15.72 9.95 -7.14
C PHE A 113 -15.22 9.75 -8.57
N ALA A 114 -13.92 9.48 -8.75
CA ALA A 114 -13.32 9.30 -10.08
C ALA A 114 -13.92 8.13 -10.89
N TYR A 115 -14.36 7.07 -10.20
CA TYR A 115 -14.92 5.85 -10.81
C TYR A 115 -16.44 5.69 -10.64
N ASP A 116 -17.14 6.79 -10.36
CA ASP A 116 -18.60 6.84 -10.25
C ASP A 116 -19.19 5.77 -9.30
N LYS A 117 -18.52 5.56 -8.16
CA LYS A 117 -19.00 4.67 -7.10
C LYS A 117 -19.90 5.45 -6.14
N VAL A 118 -21.01 5.96 -6.65
CA VAL A 118 -21.91 6.93 -5.99
C VAL A 118 -22.25 6.55 -4.55
N ASN A 119 -22.57 5.28 -4.28
CA ASN A 119 -22.88 4.81 -2.93
C ASN A 119 -21.70 4.99 -1.98
N TYR A 120 -20.50 4.57 -2.40
CA TYR A 120 -19.29 4.71 -1.60
C TYR A 120 -18.83 6.16 -1.50
N ALA A 121 -18.90 6.93 -2.58
CA ALA A 121 -18.58 8.35 -2.61
C ALA A 121 -19.45 9.16 -1.64
N ARG A 122 -20.71 8.73 -1.41
CA ARG A 122 -21.60 9.34 -0.42
C ARG A 122 -21.28 8.93 1.01
N PHE A 123 -21.10 7.63 1.27
CA PHE A 123 -21.02 7.11 2.64
C PHE A 123 -19.60 7.12 3.23
N LEU A 124 -18.55 6.95 2.43
CA LEU A 124 -17.18 6.91 2.93
C LEU A 124 -16.70 8.24 3.55
N PRO A 125 -16.99 9.42 2.97
CA PRO A 125 -16.62 10.68 3.61
C PRO A 125 -17.32 10.88 4.97
N TYR A 126 -18.60 10.53 5.05
CA TYR A 126 -19.36 10.58 6.30
C TYR A 126 -18.80 9.62 7.35
N TYR A 127 -18.53 8.38 6.95
CA TYR A 127 -17.88 7.39 7.80
C TYR A 127 -16.52 7.92 8.29
N TYR A 128 -15.67 8.41 7.39
CA TYR A 128 -14.35 8.93 7.74
C TYR A 128 -14.43 10.08 8.76
N ALA A 129 -15.32 11.05 8.55
CA ALA A 129 -15.52 12.16 9.47
C ALA A 129 -16.04 11.71 10.86
N SER A 130 -16.91 10.70 10.89
CA SER A 130 -17.42 10.15 12.15
C SER A 130 -16.30 9.39 12.90
N MET A 131 -15.51 8.61 12.17
CA MET A 131 -14.47 7.77 12.76
C MET A 131 -13.25 8.56 13.23
N THR A 132 -12.92 9.70 12.61
CA THR A 132 -11.84 10.59 13.09
C THR A 132 -12.20 11.32 14.38
N ARG A 133 -13.49 11.53 14.63
CA ARG A 133 -13.99 12.15 15.87
C ARG A 133 -14.20 11.17 17.03
N LEU A 134 -13.99 9.88 16.79
CA LEU A 134 -14.28 8.83 17.76
C LEU A 134 -13.56 9.04 19.11
N ALA A 135 -12.36 9.61 19.11
CA ALA A 135 -11.62 9.94 20.33
C ALA A 135 -12.37 10.94 21.25
N VAL A 136 -13.21 11.81 20.67
CA VAL A 136 -14.01 12.80 21.40
C VAL A 136 -15.42 12.25 21.66
N ASP A 137 -16.06 11.72 20.62
CA ASP A 137 -17.47 11.33 20.67
C ASP A 137 -17.66 10.01 21.45
N GLN A 138 -16.71 9.07 21.37
CA GLN A 138 -16.75 7.75 22.04
C GLN A 138 -15.33 7.24 22.39
N PRO A 139 -14.69 7.77 23.46
CA PRO A 139 -13.30 7.47 23.80
C PRO A 139 -13.06 5.98 24.11
N GLU A 140 -14.03 5.28 24.70
CA GLU A 140 -13.93 3.85 24.99
C GLU A 140 -13.82 3.01 23.72
N VAL A 141 -14.62 3.31 22.70
CA VAL A 141 -14.58 2.62 21.40
C VAL A 141 -13.29 2.95 20.67
N HIS A 142 -12.85 4.21 20.71
CA HIS A 142 -11.56 4.62 20.15
C HIS A 142 -10.41 3.85 20.80
N ALA A 143 -10.38 3.74 22.13
CA ALA A 143 -9.36 2.97 22.84
C ALA A 143 -9.38 1.48 22.44
N HIS A 144 -10.58 0.89 22.31
CA HIS A 144 -10.73 -0.49 21.85
C HIS A 144 -10.21 -0.69 20.41
N PHE A 145 -10.48 0.27 19.51
CA PHE A 145 -10.02 0.20 18.12
C PHE A 145 -8.51 0.37 18.00
N MET A 146 -7.92 1.28 18.78
CA MET A 146 -6.46 1.45 18.85
C MET A 146 -5.74 0.20 19.39
N GLN A 147 -6.45 -0.66 20.13
CA GLN A 147 -5.94 -1.97 20.58
C GLN A 147 -6.17 -3.09 19.55
N GLY A 148 -6.65 -2.76 18.35
CA GLY A 148 -6.95 -3.73 17.29
C GLY A 148 -8.31 -4.41 17.41
N GLY A 149 -9.18 -3.95 18.31
CA GLY A 149 -10.50 -4.53 18.56
C GLY A 149 -11.50 -4.44 17.41
N PHE A 150 -11.24 -3.60 16.39
CA PHE A 150 -12.07 -3.54 15.18
C PHE A 150 -11.79 -4.67 14.18
N SER A 151 -10.64 -5.36 14.32
CA SER A 151 -10.23 -6.45 13.44
C SER A 151 -10.99 -7.73 13.76
N VAL A 152 -11.47 -8.43 12.72
CA VAL A 152 -11.98 -9.80 12.88
C VAL A 152 -10.79 -10.77 12.93
N GLN A 153 -10.24 -10.95 14.14
CA GLN A 153 -9.15 -11.91 14.40
C GLN A 153 -9.69 -13.36 14.44
N ILE A 154 -8.91 -14.31 13.91
CA ILE A 154 -9.17 -15.75 14.10
C ILE A 154 -8.80 -16.12 15.54
N GLY A 155 -9.71 -15.85 16.47
CA GLY A 155 -9.57 -16.27 17.86
C GLY A 155 -9.82 -17.77 18.04
N SER A 156 -9.25 -18.37 19.08
CA SER A 156 -9.56 -19.75 19.49
C SER A 156 -11.06 -19.99 19.68
N ARG A 157 -11.80 -18.94 20.09
CA ARG A 157 -13.25 -18.91 20.34
C ARG A 157 -14.11 -18.38 19.18
N ASN A 158 -13.53 -17.89 18.07
CA ASN A 158 -14.32 -17.37 16.94
C ASN A 158 -14.30 -18.35 15.74
N PRO A 159 -15.33 -19.18 15.55
CA PRO A 159 -15.37 -20.16 14.47
C PRO A 159 -15.62 -19.55 13.08
N PHE A 160 -16.12 -18.31 12.99
CA PHE A 160 -16.50 -17.68 11.72
C PHE A 160 -15.33 -17.20 10.86
N GLY A 161 -14.12 -17.11 11.43
CA GLY A 161 -12.88 -16.82 10.68
C GLY A 161 -12.16 -18.06 10.13
N ARG A 162 -12.70 -19.28 10.33
CA ARG A 162 -12.02 -20.53 9.93
C ARG A 162 -12.38 -20.94 8.50
N ILE A 163 -11.43 -20.83 7.58
CA ILE A 163 -11.51 -21.44 6.25
C ILE A 163 -11.46 -22.97 6.42
N GLN A 164 -12.42 -23.70 5.84
CA GLN A 164 -12.68 -25.13 6.14
C GLN A 164 -11.46 -26.06 6.00
N TRP A 165 -10.50 -25.72 5.14
CA TRP A 165 -9.28 -26.52 4.90
C TRP A 165 -8.26 -26.53 6.05
N THR A 166 -8.36 -25.59 7.00
CA THR A 166 -7.46 -25.55 8.17
C THR A 166 -7.77 -26.61 9.24
N ARG A 167 -8.83 -27.41 9.09
CA ARG A 167 -9.21 -28.48 10.04
C ARG A 167 -8.24 -29.67 10.05
N HIS A 168 -7.47 -29.90 8.99
CA HIS A 168 -6.73 -31.16 8.82
C HIS A 168 -5.24 -31.09 9.19
N LEU A 169 -4.66 -29.89 9.38
CA LEU A 169 -3.22 -29.71 9.58
C LEU A 169 -2.79 -29.46 11.04
N ARG A 170 -3.69 -29.58 12.02
CA ARG A 170 -3.35 -29.53 13.46
C ARG A 170 -3.68 -30.84 14.19
N ARG A 171 -3.51 -31.97 13.52
CA ARG A 171 -3.47 -33.30 14.13
C ARG A 171 -2.25 -34.06 13.64
N LEU A 172 -1.08 -33.43 13.72
CA LEU A 172 0.24 -34.07 13.78
C LEU A 172 1.11 -33.20 14.69
#